data_AF-A0A929X4Z7-F1
#
_entry.id   AF-A0A929X4Z7-F1
#
_cell.length_a   1.000
_cell.length_b   1.000
_cell.length_c   1.000
_cell.angle_alpha   90.00
_cell.angle_beta   90.00
_cell.angle_gamma   90.00
#
_symmetry.space_group_name_H-M   'P 1'
#
loop_
_entity.id
_entity.type
_entity.pdbx_description
1 polymer ?
#
loop_
_entity_poly.entity_id
_entity_poly.type
_entity_poly.pdbx_seq_one_letter_code
_entity_poly.pdbx_strand_id
1 'polypeptide(L)'
;MERIDRFITNHSMYSRSIVKKLINAKRVYLNDEVVKKADIKINEDLDIVRIDDEVIKAQKYVYLILNKPTGYVSATKDGKDKTVLDLVPEKYKWRNLFPAGRLDKNTTGMMLITDDRSFCT
;
A
#
# COMPACT_ATOMS: atom_id res chain seq x y z
N MET A 1 8.02 -17.51 6.12
CA MET A 1 6.65 -18.06 6.19
C MET A 1 5.78 -17.12 7.01
N GLU A 2 4.92 -16.35 6.34
CA GLU A 2 3.97 -15.41 6.94
C GLU A 2 2.54 -16.01 6.90
N ARG A 3 1.63 -15.56 7.76
CA ARG A 3 0.21 -15.96 7.68
C ARG A 3 -0.48 -15.27 6.51
N ILE A 4 -1.35 -15.96 5.80
CA ILE A 4 -2.07 -15.42 4.65
C ILE A 4 -2.90 -14.18 4.99
N ASP A 5 -3.51 -14.12 6.18
CA ASP A 5 -4.25 -12.93 6.62
C ASP A 5 -3.36 -11.70 6.75
N ARG A 6 -2.15 -11.90 7.26
CA ARG A 6 -1.15 -10.85 7.43
C ARG A 6 -0.56 -10.44 6.07
N PHE A 7 -0.23 -11.40 5.21
CA PHE A 7 0.25 -11.15 3.86
C PHE A 7 -0.70 -10.26 3.05
N ILE A 8 -1.98 -10.65 2.99
CA ILE A 8 -2.99 -9.87 2.27
C ILE A 8 -3.13 -8.47 2.87
N THR A 9 -3.13 -8.36 4.20
CA THR A 9 -3.25 -7.04 4.87
C THR A 9 -2.05 -6.13 4.60
N ASN A 10 -0.84 -6.69 4.49
CA ASN A 10 0.38 -5.91 4.22
C ASN A 10 0.49 -5.46 2.77
N HIS A 11 -0.09 -6.22 1.84
CA HIS A 11 0.12 -6.03 0.39
C HIS A 11 -1.14 -5.61 -0.37
N SER A 12 -2.24 -5.30 0.31
CA SER A 12 -3.49 -4.83 -0.31
C SER A 12 -4.20 -3.79 0.56
N MET A 13 -5.21 -3.15 -0.01
CA MET A 13 -6.10 -2.22 0.71
C MET A 13 -7.04 -2.90 1.72
N TYR A 14 -7.06 -4.23 1.79
CA TYR A 14 -7.99 -4.95 2.64
C TYR A 14 -7.50 -5.00 4.09
N SER A 15 -8.33 -4.47 5.00
CA SER A 15 -8.09 -4.61 6.43
C SER A 15 -8.27 -6.06 6.87
N ARG A 16 -7.64 -6.43 7.99
CA ARG A 16 -7.69 -7.79 8.53
C ARG A 16 -9.12 -8.32 8.75
N SER A 17 -10.08 -7.45 9.09
CA SER A 17 -11.49 -7.85 9.24
C SER A 17 -12.15 -8.14 7.89
N ILE A 18 -11.81 -7.38 6.85
CA ILE A 18 -12.28 -7.63 5.48
C ILE A 18 -11.67 -8.92 4.93
N VAL A 19 -10.37 -9.16 5.15
CA VAL A 19 -9.72 -10.40 4.73
C VAL A 19 -10.42 -11.63 5.30
N LYS A 20 -10.77 -11.63 6.59
CA LYS A 20 -11.55 -12.73 7.19
C LYS A 20 -12.91 -12.93 6.52
N LYS A 21 -13.61 -11.84 6.17
CA LYS A 21 -14.88 -11.92 5.43
C LYS A 21 -14.70 -12.52 4.05
N LEU A 22 -13.64 -12.14 3.33
CA LEU A 22 -13.31 -12.68 2.00
C LEU A 22 -12.99 -14.18 2.05
N ILE A 23 -12.22 -14.61 3.06
CA ILE A 23 -11.93 -16.02 3.30
C ILE A 23 -13.22 -16.80 3.58
N ASN A 24 -14.07 -16.30 4.48
CA ASN A 24 -15.35 -16.95 4.79
C ASN A 24 -16.28 -17.02 3.57
N ALA A 25 -16.19 -16.04 2.67
CA ALA A 25 -16.91 -15.99 1.40
C ALA A 25 -16.29 -16.88 0.31
N LYS A 26 -15.21 -17.61 0.60
CA LYS A 26 -14.46 -18.47 -0.37
C LYS A 26 -13.90 -17.69 -1.57
N ARG A 27 -13.54 -16.42 -1.37
CA ARG A 27 -13.01 -15.53 -2.42
C ARG A 27 -11.48 -15.44 -2.41
N VAL A 28 -10.80 -16.13 -1.49
CA VAL A 28 -9.34 -16.12 -1.38
C VAL A 28 -8.81 -17.48 -1.80
N TYR A 29 -7.82 -17.46 -2.69
CA TYR A 29 -7.18 -18.65 -3.25
C TYR A 29 -5.68 -18.64 -2.94
N LEU A 30 -5.14 -19.82 -2.65
CA LEU A 30 -3.72 -20.08 -2.51
C LEU A 30 -3.37 -21.18 -3.51
N ASN A 31 -2.55 -20.88 -4.52
CA ASN A 31 -2.20 -21.82 -5.59
C ASN A 31 -3.45 -22.49 -6.20
N ASP A 32 -4.45 -21.67 -6.55
CA ASP A 32 -5.76 -22.07 -7.09
C ASP A 32 -6.70 -22.86 -6.14
N GLU A 33 -6.27 -23.15 -4.91
CA GLU A 33 -7.12 -23.77 -3.90
C GLU A 33 -7.80 -22.74 -2.98
N VAL A 34 -9.08 -22.96 -2.68
CA VAL A 34 -9.85 -22.08 -1.79
C VAL A 34 -9.31 -22.14 -0.36
N VAL A 35 -8.93 -20.98 0.17
CA VAL A 35 -8.47 -20.81 1.54
C VAL A 35 -9.66 -20.84 2.49
N LYS A 36 -9.60 -21.74 3.49
CA LYS A 36 -10.67 -21.91 4.51
C LYS A 36 -10.33 -21.30 5.86
N LYS A 37 -9.05 -21.01 6.12
CA LYS A 37 -8.58 -20.48 7.41
C LYS A 37 -7.60 -19.33 7.19
N ALA A 38 -7.69 -18.32 8.07
CA ALA A 38 -6.89 -17.09 8.00
C ALA A 38 -5.45 -17.25 8.51
N ASP A 39 -5.14 -18.33 9.22
CA ASP A 39 -3.85 -18.61 9.85
C ASP A 39 -2.94 -19.55 9.03
N ILE A 40 -3.36 -19.91 7.81
CA ILE A 40 -2.52 -20.66 6.87
C ILE A 40 -1.22 -19.90 6.64
N LYS A 41 -0.08 -20.59 6.75
CA LYS A 41 1.23 -20.04 6.45
C LYS A 41 1.51 -20.17 4.96
N ILE A 42 2.08 -19.12 4.37
CA ILE A 42 2.49 -19.07 2.97
C ILE A 42 3.99 -18.79 2.87
N ASN A 43 4.56 -19.16 1.74
CA ASN A 43 5.87 -18.74 1.27
C ASN A 43 5.71 -17.64 0.20
N GLU A 44 6.07 -16.41 0.54
CA GLU A 44 5.90 -15.23 -0.33
C GLU A 44 6.67 -15.34 -1.67
N ASP A 45 7.71 -16.17 -1.72
CA ASP A 45 8.54 -16.35 -2.92
C ASP A 45 8.02 -17.44 -3.86
N LEU A 46 7.16 -18.35 -3.37
CA LEU A 46 6.71 -19.54 -4.11
C LEU A 46 5.19 -19.58 -4.30
N ASP A 47 4.43 -19.11 -3.31
CA ASP A 47 2.98 -19.22 -3.30
C ASP A 47 2.30 -18.04 -3.99
N ILE A 48 1.24 -18.34 -4.73
CA ILE A 48 0.40 -17.35 -5.39
C ILE A 48 -0.88 -17.16 -4.57
N VAL A 49 -1.06 -15.96 -4.03
CA VAL A 49 -2.28 -15.57 -3.33
C VAL A 49 -3.15 -14.74 -4.26
N ARG A 50 -4.42 -15.13 -4.42
CA ARG A 50 -5.39 -14.46 -5.28
C ARG A 50 -6.66 -14.13 -4.51
N ILE A 51 -7.25 -12.96 -4.76
CA ILE A 51 -8.57 -12.59 -4.28
C ILE A 51 -9.45 -12.42 -5.51
N ASP A 52 -10.50 -13.22 -5.62
CA ASP A 52 -11.26 -13.38 -6.85
C ASP A 52 -10.32 -13.66 -8.02
N ASP A 53 -10.22 -12.75 -8.99
CA ASP A 53 -9.35 -12.87 -10.16
C ASP A 53 -8.05 -12.05 -10.08
N GLU A 54 -7.79 -11.38 -8.96
CA GLU A 54 -6.63 -10.51 -8.79
C GLU A 54 -5.53 -11.14 -7.93
N VAL A 55 -4.31 -11.22 -8.46
CA VAL A 55 -3.13 -11.71 -7.74
C VAL A 55 -2.59 -10.63 -6.81
N ILE A 56 -2.45 -10.96 -5.52
CA ILE A 56 -1.83 -10.09 -4.53
C ILE A 56 -0.32 -10.25 -4.60
N LYS A 57 0.35 -9.24 -5.16
CA LYS A 57 1.82 -9.22 -5.27
C LYS A 57 2.45 -8.73 -3.97
N ALA A 58 3.47 -9.43 -3.51
CA ALA A 58 4.34 -8.97 -2.44
C ALA A 58 5.05 -7.67 -2.88
N GLN A 59 4.56 -6.53 -2.39
CA GLN A 59 5.19 -5.23 -2.59
C GLN A 59 5.54 -4.64 -1.24
N LYS A 60 6.82 -4.78 -0.88
CA LYS A 60 7.35 -4.31 0.41
C LYS A 60 7.26 -2.80 0.55
N TYR A 61 7.66 -2.06 -0.48
CA TYR A 61 7.63 -0.60 -0.51
C TYR A 61 7.15 -0.07 -1.86
N VAL A 62 6.67 1.16 -1.86
CA VAL A 62 6.31 1.93 -3.07
C VAL A 62 7.13 3.21 -3.10
N TYR A 63 7.64 3.54 -4.28
CA TYR A 63 8.35 4.79 -4.55
C TYR A 63 7.65 5.48 -5.72
N LEU A 64 7.10 6.67 -5.48
CA LEU A 64 6.43 7.49 -6.48
C LEU A 64 7.25 8.75 -6.73
N ILE A 65 7.51 9.05 -8.00
CA ILE A 65 8.10 10.33 -8.40
C ILE A 65 6.97 11.30 -8.72
N LEU A 66 6.93 12.41 -8.01
CA LEU A 66 6.01 13.51 -8.21
C LEU A 66 6.78 14.71 -8.75
N ASN A 67 6.36 15.25 -9.90
CA ASN A 67 6.73 16.62 -10.25
C ASN A 67 5.76 17.57 -9.52
N LYS A 68 6.19 18.08 -8.37
CA LYS A 68 5.36 18.86 -7.46
C LYS A 68 4.98 20.20 -8.13
N PRO A 69 3.68 20.53 -8.23
CA PRO A 69 3.23 21.84 -8.65
C PRO A 69 3.31 22.88 -7.51
N THR A 70 3.14 24.16 -7.84
CA THR A 70 3.00 25.21 -6.84
C THR A 70 1.69 25.06 -6.06
N GLY A 71 1.62 25.61 -4.85
CA GLY A 71 0.40 25.66 -4.04
C GLY A 71 0.17 24.44 -3.13
N TYR A 72 1.04 23.43 -3.19
CA TYR A 72 0.99 22.24 -2.34
C TYR A 72 2.13 22.23 -1.32
N VAL A 73 1.83 21.82 -0.08
CA VAL A 73 2.84 21.67 0.97
C VAL A 73 3.41 20.24 1.03
N SER A 74 4.69 20.13 1.33
CA SER A 74 5.41 18.85 1.49
C SER A 74 5.14 18.23 2.87
N ALA A 75 3.90 17.80 3.10
CA ALA A 75 3.44 17.24 4.37
C ALA A 75 2.53 16.02 4.16
N THR A 76 2.35 15.22 5.22
CA THR A 76 1.42 14.07 5.23
C THR A 76 -0.02 14.47 5.56
N LYS A 77 -0.19 15.50 6.40
CA LYS A 77 -1.47 16.14 6.72
C LYS A 77 -1.21 17.60 6.99
N ASP A 78 -2.12 18.45 6.52
CA ASP A 78 -2.15 19.87 6.84
C ASP A 78 -3.60 20.30 7.02
N GLY A 79 -3.87 21.14 8.02
CA GLY A 79 -5.24 21.57 8.36
C GLY A 79 -5.74 22.76 7.54
N LYS A 80 -4.86 23.40 6.77
CA LYS A 80 -5.16 24.64 6.02
C LYS A 80 -4.85 24.51 4.53
N ASP A 81 -3.74 23.86 4.20
CA ASP A 81 -3.21 23.77 2.84
C ASP A 81 -3.37 22.37 2.22
N LYS A 82 -3.41 22.32 0.89
CA LYS A 82 -3.35 21.05 0.15
C LYS A 82 -1.94 20.45 0.26
N THR A 83 -1.87 19.15 0.43
CA THR A 83 -0.62 18.40 0.59
C THR A 83 -0.25 17.65 -0.68
N VAL A 84 1.04 17.36 -0.84
CA VAL A 84 1.52 16.51 -1.95
C VAL A 84 0.88 15.11 -1.96
N LEU A 85 0.33 14.62 -0.84
CA LEU A 85 -0.42 13.37 -0.80
C LEU A 85 -1.81 13.46 -1.44
N ASP A 86 -2.39 14.66 -1.57
CA ASP A 86 -3.64 14.86 -2.29
C ASP A 86 -3.50 14.57 -3.80
N LEU A 87 -2.26 14.63 -4.31
CA LEU A 87 -1.91 14.35 -5.70
C LEU A 87 -1.65 12.85 -5.95
N VAL A 88 -1.62 12.02 -4.91
CA VAL A 88 -1.34 10.58 -5.04
C VAL A 88 -2.57 9.85 -5.59
N PRO A 89 -2.40 8.95 -6.57
CA PRO A 89 -3.50 8.13 -7.09
C PRO A 89 -4.20 7.31 -5.99
N GLU A 90 -5.52 7.20 -6.07
CA GLU A 90 -6.36 6.54 -5.05
C GLU A 90 -5.89 5.13 -4.68
N LYS A 91 -5.43 4.36 -5.68
CA LYS A 91 -4.89 2.99 -5.49
C LYS A 91 -3.68 2.89 -4.57
N TYR A 92 -3.03 3.99 -4.21
CA TYR A 92 -1.91 4.02 -3.27
C TYR A 92 -2.24 4.71 -1.94
N LYS A 93 -3.41 5.35 -1.80
CA LYS A 93 -3.77 6.10 -0.58
C LYS A 93 -3.99 5.22 0.66
N TRP A 94 -4.26 3.93 0.46
CA TRP A 94 -4.33 2.97 1.56
C TRP A 94 -2.95 2.72 2.21
N ARG A 95 -1.86 3.08 1.53
CA ARG A 95 -0.51 2.98 2.07
C ARG A 95 -0.18 4.21 2.93
N ASN A 96 0.66 4.01 3.94
CA ASN A 96 1.12 5.08 4.83
C ASN A 96 2.24 5.91 4.18
N LEU A 97 1.96 6.50 3.01
CA LEU A 97 2.91 7.26 2.22
C LEU A 97 3.29 8.59 2.89
N PHE A 98 4.50 9.06 2.62
CA PHE A 98 5.01 10.35 3.05
C PHE A 98 5.99 10.92 2.01
N PRO A 99 6.13 12.26 1.94
CA PRO A 99 7.14 12.88 1.08
C PRO A 99 8.54 12.66 1.66
N ALA A 100 9.44 12.12 0.84
CA ALA A 100 10.85 11.97 1.13
C ALA A 100 11.58 13.27 0.77
N GLY A 101 11.76 14.14 1.77
CA GLY A 101 12.31 15.48 1.60
C GLY A 101 11.24 16.58 1.58
N ARG A 102 11.68 17.83 1.42
CA ARG A 102 10.82 19.02 1.50
C ARG A 102 11.10 19.97 0.36
N LEU A 103 10.02 20.45 -0.27
CA LEU A 103 9.99 21.62 -1.12
C LEU A 103 9.00 22.63 -0.51
N ASP A 104 9.34 23.91 -0.59
CA ASP A 104 8.42 24.96 -0.15
C ASP A 104 7.15 24.96 -0.99
N LYS A 105 6.08 25.57 -0.44
CA LYS A 105 4.76 25.60 -1.07
C LYS A 105 4.79 26.09 -2.51
N ASN A 106 5.59 27.13 -2.77
CA ASN A 106 5.69 27.77 -4.08
C ASN A 106 6.81 27.19 -4.95
N THR A 107 7.57 26.22 -4.45
CA THR A 107 8.64 25.56 -5.21
C THR A 107 8.07 24.39 -6.01
N THR A 108 8.41 24.34 -7.29
CA THR A 108 8.12 23.21 -8.18
C THR A 108 9.32 22.29 -8.31
N GLY A 109 9.09 21.04 -8.68
CA GLY A 109 10.17 20.14 -9.08
C GLY A 109 9.95 18.71 -8.61
N MET A 110 10.98 17.90 -8.85
CA MET A 110 10.95 16.49 -8.48
C MET A 110 10.92 16.30 -6.97
N MET A 111 10.01 15.43 -6.53
CA MET A 111 9.88 14.95 -5.16
C MET A 111 9.61 13.44 -5.19
N LEU A 112 10.15 12.74 -4.19
CA LEU A 112 9.84 11.34 -3.97
C LEU A 112 8.76 11.21 -2.88
N ILE A 113 7.82 10.29 -3.07
CA ILE A 113 6.81 9.90 -2.08
C ILE A 113 6.92 8.39 -1.85
N THR A 114 7.05 7.95 -0.61
CA THR A 114 7.26 6.52 -0.28
C THR A 114 6.63 6.13 1.05
N ASP A 115 6.45 4.83 1.28
CA ASP A 115 6.13 4.21 2.58
C ASP A 115 7.38 3.61 3.27
N ASP A 116 8.57 3.71 2.65
CA ASP A 116 9.84 3.25 3.20
C ASP A 116 10.52 4.30 4.08
N ARG A 117 10.24 4.26 5.39
CA ARG A 117 10.86 5.19 6.37
C ARG A 117 12.38 5.09 6.41
N SER A 118 12.97 3.93 6.11
CA SER A 118 14.42 3.76 6.16
C SER A 118 15.14 4.54 5.06
N PHE A 119 14.45 4.85 3.96
CA PHE A 119 14.99 5.67 2.87
C PHE A 119 15.36 7.11 3.29
N CYS A 120 14.70 7.64 4.33
CA CYS A 120 14.90 9.03 4.78
C CYS A 120 15.65 9.16 6.10
N THR A 121 16.19 8.05 6.63
CA THR A 121 16.93 8.03 7.91
C THR A 121 18.42 8.14 7.68
#